data_AF-A0A357JL64-F1
#
_entry.id   AF-A0A357JL64-F1
#
_cell.length_a   1.000
_cell.length_b   1.000
_cell.length_c   1.000
_cell.angle_alpha   90.00
_cell.angle_beta   90.00
_cell.angle_gamma   90.00
#
_symmetry.space_group_name_H-M   'P 1'
#
loop_
_entity.id
_entity.type
_entity.pdbx_description
1 polymer ?
#
loop_
_entity_poly.entity_id
_entity_poly.type
_entity_poly.pdbx_seq_one_letter_code
_entity_poly.pdbx_strand_id
1 'polypeptide(L)'
;GRGSLFAFIALFTACSTDDESKETQDNLAEETPIAKELVFDNVIVEGATKKAGTPDTPNEQVSFTLNKNITSAVLIDGFDIEFNSNDNIIGAYLQIKDTEGNIADGYYDIDLSKVSDKKKITSIGQLLKQKNTKASITKIVDIDFKAAINPGTFCYVVSVFDASGNTSAPQEVCITVQSWGGNDDLVGNWNFTKLQGNDTTVVDTARCNSLIKKLDTLSCLKGTNKVIKEEYCYITNSFKFTINTDGTYVYEINDTYKILDYSASRDACKTVNKEEKEHYLSKGQWAYDQTNTDIILVELEAVSIDENGEETKKTHANGEAEVTVLKSNITSDVLTLLEDQKKWVLRGRQEWQSLGNISEIKNEYYFDKK
;
A
#
# COMPACT_ATOMS: atom_id res chain seq x y z
N GLY A 1 -22.36 60.20 -30.62
CA GLY A 1 -21.45 59.59 -31.59
C GLY A 1 -20.02 59.88 -31.17
N ARG A 2 -19.11 58.90 -31.37
CA ARG A 2 -17.63 58.95 -31.38
C ARG A 2 -16.99 59.73 -30.21
N GLY A 3 -16.13 59.18 -29.36
CA GLY A 3 -15.12 58.15 -29.54
C GLY A 3 -13.93 58.55 -28.64
N SER A 4 -13.23 57.55 -28.12
CA SER A 4 -12.09 57.53 -27.17
C SER A 4 -11.08 58.69 -27.21
N LEU A 5 -10.41 58.98 -26.06
CA LEU A 5 -9.06 58.47 -25.76
C LEU A 5 -8.56 58.86 -24.34
N PHE A 6 -7.82 57.93 -23.76
CA PHE A 6 -7.11 57.88 -22.48
C PHE A 6 -6.24 59.10 -22.12
N ALA A 7 -6.18 59.40 -20.81
CA ALA A 7 -4.93 59.45 -20.03
C ALA A 7 -5.25 59.65 -18.54
N PHE A 8 -5.01 58.65 -17.70
CA PHE A 8 -4.70 58.91 -16.29
C PHE A 8 -3.67 57.88 -15.81
N ILE A 9 -2.47 58.39 -15.57
CA ILE A 9 -1.37 57.73 -14.87
C ILE A 9 -1.69 57.85 -13.37
N ALA A 10 -1.71 56.74 -12.65
CA ALA A 10 -1.70 56.74 -11.19
C ALA A 10 -0.79 55.62 -10.66
N LEU A 11 0.44 56.04 -10.36
CA LEU A 11 1.26 55.71 -9.19
C LEU A 11 1.23 54.26 -8.66
N PHE A 12 2.37 53.59 -8.87
CA PHE A 12 2.82 52.47 -8.06
C PHE A 12 3.06 52.94 -6.61
N THR A 13 2.32 52.34 -5.67
CA THR A 13 2.72 52.27 -4.25
C THR A 13 2.88 50.81 -3.87
N ALA A 14 4.05 50.49 -3.34
CA ALA A 14 4.47 49.18 -2.90
C ALA A 14 3.92 48.80 -1.51
N CYS A 15 3.84 47.47 -1.30
CA CYS A 15 3.78 46.71 -0.05
C CYS A 15 2.49 46.76 0.80
N SER A 16 1.69 45.68 0.74
CA SER A 16 1.66 44.75 1.88
C SER A 16 2.20 43.41 1.42
N THR A 17 3.21 42.92 2.13
CA THR A 17 3.59 41.51 2.18
C THR A 17 2.46 40.78 2.88
N ASP A 18 1.62 40.13 2.10
CA ASP A 18 0.81 39.01 2.58
C ASP A 18 1.41 37.76 1.92
N ASP A 19 2.09 36.96 2.75
CA ASP A 19 2.43 35.58 2.44
C ASP A 19 1.12 34.81 2.26
N GLU A 20 0.57 34.82 1.05
CA GLU A 20 -0.30 33.74 0.62
C GLU A 20 0.60 32.52 0.46
N SER A 21 0.65 31.70 1.50
CA SER A 21 1.00 30.29 1.37
C SER A 21 0.19 29.74 0.20
N LYS A 22 0.87 29.27 -0.84
CA LYS A 22 0.28 28.39 -1.83
C LYS A 22 -0.10 27.10 -1.12
N GLU A 23 -1.26 27.10 -0.44
CA GLU A 23 -1.98 25.86 -0.23
C GLU A 23 -2.31 25.35 -1.62
N THR A 24 -1.61 24.31 -2.03
CA THR A 24 -1.75 23.65 -3.32
C THR A 24 -3.22 23.28 -3.50
N GLN A 25 -3.78 23.63 -4.66
CA GLN A 25 -5.21 23.51 -4.98
C GLN A 25 -5.77 22.09 -4.81
N ASP A 26 -4.90 21.08 -4.75
CA ASP A 26 -5.24 19.66 -4.52
C ASP A 26 -5.71 19.36 -3.08
N ASN A 27 -5.28 20.14 -2.09
CA ASN A 27 -5.63 19.91 -0.68
C ASN A 27 -7.12 20.15 -0.40
N LEU A 28 -7.73 21.08 -1.12
CA LEU A 28 -9.15 21.41 -0.99
C LEU A 28 -10.07 20.28 -1.48
N ALA A 29 -9.59 19.45 -2.43
CA ALA A 29 -10.41 18.38 -2.99
C ALA A 29 -10.65 17.26 -1.96
N GLU A 30 -9.63 16.90 -1.17
CA GLU A 30 -9.69 15.79 -0.22
C GLU A 30 -10.52 16.10 1.04
N GLU A 31 -10.58 17.38 1.44
CA GLU A 31 -11.45 17.84 2.53
C GLU A 31 -12.92 17.99 2.12
N THR A 32 -13.21 17.95 0.81
CA THR A 32 -14.59 18.11 0.31
C THR A 32 -15.43 16.87 0.64
N PRO A 33 -16.59 17.02 1.31
CA PRO A 33 -17.47 15.88 1.56
C PRO A 33 -17.98 15.25 0.26
N ILE A 34 -17.84 13.94 0.13
CA ILE A 34 -18.45 13.16 -0.95
C ILE A 34 -19.88 12.84 -0.56
N ALA A 35 -20.82 13.10 -1.47
CA ALA A 35 -22.23 12.78 -1.24
C ALA A 35 -22.41 11.26 -1.00
N LYS A 36 -23.05 10.91 0.12
CA LYS A 36 -23.30 9.52 0.52
C LYS A 36 -23.97 8.65 -0.56
N GLU A 37 -24.90 9.21 -1.34
CA GLU A 37 -25.58 8.47 -2.41
C GLU A 37 -24.65 8.22 -3.60
N LEU A 38 -23.75 9.17 -3.90
CA LEU A 38 -22.74 8.98 -4.92
C LEU A 38 -21.84 7.79 -4.56
N VAL A 39 -21.38 7.73 -3.31
CA VAL A 39 -20.57 6.61 -2.81
C VAL A 39 -21.39 5.31 -2.83
N PHE A 40 -22.58 5.31 -2.24
CA PHE A 40 -23.44 4.13 -2.18
C PHE A 40 -23.81 3.53 -3.55
N ASP A 41 -23.85 4.33 -4.62
CA ASP A 41 -24.12 3.84 -5.96
C ASP A 41 -22.85 3.39 -6.72
N ASN A 42 -21.69 3.88 -6.30
CA ASN A 42 -20.43 3.74 -7.04
C ASN A 42 -19.33 2.98 -6.30
N VAL A 43 -19.70 2.17 -5.31
CA VAL A 43 -18.80 1.14 -4.75
C VAL A 43 -19.26 -0.28 -5.08
N ILE A 44 -18.30 -1.19 -5.16
CA ILE A 44 -18.49 -2.64 -5.25
C ILE A 44 -17.97 -3.22 -3.94
N VAL A 45 -18.79 -4.03 -3.27
CA VAL A 45 -18.47 -4.58 -1.95
C VAL A 45 -18.40 -6.11 -2.08
N GLU A 46 -17.23 -6.69 -1.78
CA GLU A 46 -17.02 -8.14 -1.88
C GLU A 46 -18.06 -8.90 -1.04
N GLY A 47 -18.69 -9.91 -1.64
CA GLY A 47 -19.66 -10.77 -0.97
C GLY A 47 -21.00 -10.10 -0.60
N ALA A 48 -21.24 -8.86 -1.04
CA ALA A 48 -22.43 -8.12 -0.61
C ALA A 48 -23.59 -8.12 -1.60
N THR A 49 -24.80 -7.94 -1.06
CA THR A 49 -26.00 -7.57 -1.81
C THR A 49 -26.50 -6.21 -1.32
N LYS A 50 -26.74 -5.28 -2.25
CA LYS A 50 -27.32 -3.97 -1.93
C LYS A 50 -28.80 -4.10 -1.59
N LYS A 51 -29.22 -3.50 -0.47
CA LYS A 51 -30.61 -3.49 0.06
C LYS A 51 -31.05 -2.06 0.38
N ALA A 52 -32.34 -1.81 0.26
CA ALA A 52 -32.95 -0.52 0.61
C ALA A 52 -33.29 -0.46 2.12
N GLY A 53 -33.45 0.75 2.65
CA GLY A 53 -33.80 0.99 4.06
C GLY A 53 -32.63 0.82 5.03
N THR A 54 -32.93 0.50 6.29
CA THR A 54 -31.92 0.31 7.34
C THR A 54 -31.79 -1.18 7.71
N PRO A 55 -30.60 -1.62 8.15
CA PRO A 55 -30.44 -2.93 8.77
C PRO A 55 -31.30 -3.11 10.02
N ASP A 56 -31.40 -4.35 10.50
CA ASP A 56 -32.08 -4.67 11.76
C ASP A 56 -31.41 -3.95 12.94
N THR A 57 -32.23 -3.51 13.91
CA THR A 57 -31.76 -2.78 15.08
C THR A 57 -30.75 -3.62 15.89
N PRO A 58 -29.58 -3.06 16.26
CA PRO A 58 -28.61 -3.70 17.14
C PRO A 58 -29.22 -4.24 18.43
N ASN A 59 -28.92 -5.50 18.76
CA ASN A 59 -29.27 -6.09 20.06
C ASN A 59 -28.05 -6.30 20.98
N GLU A 60 -26.85 -5.99 20.49
CA GLU A 60 -25.55 -5.97 21.19
C GLU A 60 -25.14 -7.33 21.79
N GLN A 61 -25.70 -8.43 21.29
CA GLN A 61 -25.34 -9.78 21.76
C GLN A 61 -24.08 -10.35 21.08
N VAL A 62 -23.59 -9.69 20.03
CA VAL A 62 -22.30 -9.99 19.39
C VAL A 62 -21.42 -8.75 19.40
N SER A 63 -20.11 -8.97 19.43
CA SER A 63 -19.12 -7.91 19.53
C SER A 63 -18.05 -8.04 18.45
N PHE A 64 -17.52 -6.90 18.02
CA PHE A 64 -16.39 -6.85 17.09
C PHE A 64 -15.53 -5.62 17.34
N THR A 65 -14.38 -5.55 16.67
CA THR A 65 -13.51 -4.38 16.65
C THR A 65 -13.11 -4.11 15.21
N LEU A 66 -13.43 -2.92 14.73
CA LEU A 66 -13.04 -2.42 13.43
C LEU A 66 -11.60 -1.89 13.49
N ASN A 67 -10.78 -2.24 12.50
CA ASN A 67 -9.46 -1.64 12.34
C ASN A 67 -9.64 -0.21 11.80
N LYS A 68 -9.47 0.78 12.67
CA LYS A 68 -9.63 2.20 12.31
C LYS A 68 -8.35 2.87 11.81
N ASN A 69 -7.28 2.09 11.59
CA ASN A 69 -6.02 2.62 11.07
C ASN A 69 -6.04 2.82 9.55
N ILE A 70 -7.08 2.31 8.87
CA ILE A 70 -7.30 2.53 7.44
C ILE A 70 -8.20 3.76 7.32
N THR A 71 -7.60 4.88 6.92
CA THR A 71 -8.28 6.18 6.82
C THR A 71 -8.26 6.74 5.40
N SER A 72 -7.64 6.04 4.47
CA SER A 72 -7.33 6.57 3.13
C SER A 72 -7.71 5.53 2.07
N ALA A 73 -8.21 6.00 0.94
CA ALA A 73 -8.60 5.19 -0.22
C ALA A 73 -8.07 5.83 -1.51
N VAL A 74 -7.87 5.01 -2.55
CA VAL A 74 -7.39 5.49 -3.87
C VAL A 74 -8.46 5.31 -4.95
N LEU A 75 -8.52 6.24 -5.90
CA LEU A 75 -9.61 6.34 -6.90
C LEU A 75 -9.85 5.08 -7.74
N ILE A 76 -8.81 4.28 -7.97
CA ILE A 76 -8.87 3.10 -8.85
C ILE A 76 -9.13 1.79 -8.08
N ASP A 77 -8.77 1.74 -6.80
CA ASP A 77 -8.72 0.49 -6.01
C ASP A 77 -9.67 0.51 -4.80
N GLY A 78 -10.08 1.70 -4.35
CA GLY A 78 -10.91 1.84 -3.15
C GLY A 78 -10.14 1.56 -1.86
N PHE A 79 -10.69 0.69 -1.00
CA PHE A 79 -10.14 0.39 0.34
C PHE A 79 -10.59 -0.96 0.90
N ASP A 80 -9.85 -1.47 1.88
CA ASP A 80 -10.17 -2.67 2.65
C ASP A 80 -10.82 -2.32 4.00
N ILE A 81 -11.84 -3.07 4.40
CA ILE A 81 -12.42 -3.03 5.75
C ILE A 81 -11.95 -4.25 6.53
N GLU A 82 -11.05 -4.07 7.50
CA GLU A 82 -10.61 -5.14 8.40
C GLU A 82 -11.34 -5.07 9.73
N PHE A 83 -11.88 -6.18 10.19
CA PHE A 83 -12.43 -6.29 11.54
C PHE A 83 -12.15 -7.64 12.20
N ASN A 84 -12.18 -7.62 13.53
CA ASN A 84 -11.91 -8.77 14.40
C ASN A 84 -13.10 -9.04 15.30
N SER A 85 -13.45 -10.31 15.50
CA SER A 85 -14.46 -10.74 16.47
C SER A 85 -14.03 -11.99 17.21
N ASN A 86 -14.53 -12.17 18.44
CA ASN A 86 -14.41 -13.43 19.19
C ASN A 86 -15.68 -14.29 19.06
N ASP A 87 -16.70 -13.77 18.40
CA ASP A 87 -17.98 -14.41 18.15
C ASP A 87 -17.99 -15.03 16.76
N ASN A 88 -18.85 -16.04 16.56
CA ASN A 88 -18.96 -16.71 15.27
C ASN A 88 -19.92 -15.94 14.36
N ILE A 89 -19.41 -14.87 13.76
CA ILE A 89 -20.14 -14.00 12.85
C ILE A 89 -20.27 -14.64 11.47
N ILE A 90 -21.42 -14.45 10.83
CA ILE A 90 -21.71 -14.98 9.48
C ILE A 90 -21.86 -13.87 8.43
N GLY A 91 -22.10 -12.64 8.88
CA GLY A 91 -22.36 -11.52 7.98
C GLY A 91 -22.05 -10.17 8.61
N ALA A 92 -22.09 -9.14 7.77
CA ALA A 92 -21.96 -7.75 8.19
C ALA A 92 -22.91 -6.84 7.40
N TYR A 93 -23.32 -5.75 8.03
CA TYR A 93 -24.02 -4.64 7.38
C TYR A 93 -23.05 -3.47 7.23
N LEU A 94 -22.99 -2.92 6.03
CA LEU A 94 -22.23 -1.70 5.73
C LEU A 94 -23.18 -0.61 5.26
N GLN A 95 -23.17 0.53 5.95
CA GLN A 95 -23.94 1.73 5.61
C GLN A 95 -23.01 2.88 5.29
N ILE A 96 -23.29 3.59 4.19
CA ILE A 96 -22.55 4.77 3.78
C ILE A 96 -23.15 6.02 4.43
N LYS A 97 -22.28 6.92 4.89
CA LYS A 97 -22.61 8.20 5.52
C LYS A 97 -21.86 9.34 4.86
N ASP A 98 -22.47 10.52 4.89
CA ASP A 98 -21.71 11.76 4.69
C ASP A 98 -21.01 12.18 6.00
N THR A 99 -20.17 13.20 5.91
CA THR A 99 -19.41 13.74 7.05
C THR A 99 -20.29 14.46 8.08
N GLU A 100 -21.53 14.79 7.73
CA GLU A 100 -22.54 15.37 8.64
C GLU A 100 -23.30 14.29 9.43
N GLY A 101 -23.09 13.02 9.09
CA GLY A 101 -23.66 11.89 9.79
C GLY A 101 -24.97 11.36 9.19
N ASN A 102 -25.41 11.87 8.03
CA ASN A 102 -26.60 11.37 7.36
C ASN A 102 -26.26 10.07 6.62
N ILE A 103 -27.13 9.06 6.74
CA ILE A 103 -26.96 7.73 6.12
C ILE A 103 -27.61 7.71 4.73
N ALA A 104 -27.04 6.98 3.77
CA ALA A 104 -27.62 6.72 2.46
C ALA A 104 -28.93 5.92 2.55
N ASP A 105 -29.80 5.99 1.55
CA ASP A 105 -31.06 5.21 1.53
C ASP A 105 -30.83 3.73 1.16
N GLY A 106 -30.10 3.03 2.03
CA GLY A 106 -29.81 1.62 1.90
C GLY A 106 -28.57 1.18 2.64
N TYR A 107 -28.23 -0.10 2.45
CA TYR A 107 -27.07 -0.75 3.03
C TYR A 107 -26.60 -1.92 2.16
N TYR A 108 -25.38 -2.37 2.44
CA TYR A 108 -24.83 -3.61 1.89
C TYR A 108 -24.96 -4.71 2.93
N ASP A 109 -25.61 -5.81 2.55
CA ASP A 109 -25.68 -7.06 3.32
C ASP A 109 -24.57 -8.00 2.84
N ILE A 110 -23.53 -8.14 3.65
CA ILE A 110 -22.27 -8.83 3.34
C ILE A 110 -22.34 -10.25 3.88
N ASP A 111 -22.21 -11.22 3.00
CA ASP A 111 -22.07 -12.63 3.35
C ASP A 111 -20.59 -12.97 3.54
N LEU A 112 -20.17 -13.13 4.80
CA LEU A 112 -18.75 -13.37 5.14
C LEU A 112 -18.24 -14.75 4.75
N SER A 113 -19.12 -15.63 4.24
CA SER A 113 -18.69 -16.89 3.60
C SER A 113 -18.20 -16.70 2.16
N LYS A 114 -18.55 -15.57 1.54
CA LYS A 114 -18.13 -15.18 0.18
C LYS A 114 -16.96 -14.20 0.16
N VAL A 115 -16.58 -13.70 1.32
CA VAL A 115 -15.44 -12.81 1.50
C VAL A 115 -14.19 -13.65 1.69
N SER A 116 -13.12 -13.31 1.00
CA SER A 116 -11.85 -14.02 1.11
C SER A 116 -11.30 -14.02 2.55
N ASP A 117 -11.02 -15.22 3.08
CA ASP A 117 -10.19 -15.35 4.28
C ASP A 117 -8.74 -15.04 3.90
N LYS A 118 -8.37 -13.76 3.84
CA LYS A 118 -6.95 -13.37 3.78
C LYS A 118 -6.30 -13.78 5.11
N LYS A 119 -5.80 -15.02 5.18
CA LYS A 119 -5.02 -15.52 6.32
C LYS A 119 -3.80 -14.63 6.49
N LYS A 120 -3.80 -13.80 7.54
CA LYS A 120 -2.54 -13.31 8.12
C LYS A 120 -1.76 -14.55 8.54
N ILE A 121 -0.62 -14.82 7.93
CA ILE A 121 0.29 -15.87 8.37
C ILE A 121 0.80 -15.44 9.75
N THR A 122 0.11 -15.84 10.81
CA THR A 122 0.69 -15.85 12.14
C THR A 122 1.75 -16.95 12.13
N SER A 123 2.96 -16.57 12.54
CA SER A 123 4.12 -17.44 12.54
C SER A 123 3.83 -18.79 13.22
N ILE A 124 4.38 -19.86 12.63
CA ILE A 124 4.24 -21.27 13.06
C ILE A 124 4.59 -21.50 14.55
N GLY A 125 5.23 -20.54 15.21
CA GLY A 125 5.61 -20.58 16.63
C GLY A 125 4.46 -20.57 17.64
N GLN A 126 3.22 -20.27 17.26
CA GLN A 126 2.08 -20.24 18.19
C GLN A 126 1.29 -21.58 18.29
N LEU A 127 1.60 -22.57 17.46
CA LEU A 127 0.92 -23.87 17.45
C LEU A 127 1.17 -24.76 18.69
N LEU A 128 2.06 -24.37 19.61
CA LEU A 128 2.41 -25.17 20.79
C LEU A 128 2.00 -24.54 22.14
N LYS A 129 1.25 -23.43 22.15
CA LYS A 129 0.84 -22.76 23.42
C LYS A 129 -0.59 -22.18 23.47
N GLN A 130 -1.55 -22.68 22.69
CA GLN A 130 -2.96 -22.31 22.90
C GLN A 130 -3.77 -23.44 23.55
N LYS A 131 -3.85 -23.39 24.88
CA LYS A 131 -4.98 -23.94 25.62
C LYS A 131 -6.12 -22.90 25.59
N ASN A 132 -7.26 -23.30 25.03
CA ASN A 132 -8.61 -22.74 25.24
C ASN A 132 -8.74 -21.21 25.34
N THR A 133 -8.34 -20.48 24.30
CA THR A 133 -8.90 -19.15 24.03
C THR A 133 -9.73 -19.28 22.76
N LYS A 134 -10.97 -18.76 22.75
CA LYS A 134 -11.78 -18.66 21.52
C LYS A 134 -10.89 -18.01 20.46
N ALA A 135 -10.69 -18.67 19.32
CA ALA A 135 -9.90 -18.09 18.24
C ALA A 135 -10.63 -16.83 17.76
N SER A 136 -9.93 -15.68 17.79
CA SER A 136 -10.44 -14.47 17.18
C SER A 136 -10.43 -14.64 15.67
N ILE A 137 -11.54 -14.29 15.03
CA ILE A 137 -11.71 -14.32 13.58
C ILE A 137 -11.40 -12.91 13.06
N THR A 138 -10.42 -12.82 12.15
CA THR A 138 -10.15 -11.61 11.36
C THR A 138 -10.81 -11.78 10.00
N LYS A 139 -11.55 -10.76 9.56
CA LYS A 139 -12.16 -10.67 8.22
C LYS A 139 -11.72 -9.38 7.55
N ILE A 140 -11.52 -9.45 6.23
CA ILE A 140 -11.16 -8.31 5.39
C ILE A 140 -12.17 -8.27 4.25
N VAL A 141 -12.96 -7.19 4.16
CA VAL A 141 -13.92 -6.97 3.09
C VAL A 141 -13.35 -5.92 2.14
N ASP A 142 -13.21 -6.29 0.88
CA ASP A 142 -12.71 -5.45 -0.19
C ASP A 142 -13.80 -4.54 -0.75
N ILE A 143 -13.49 -3.24 -0.89
CA ILE A 143 -14.39 -2.21 -1.38
C ILE A 143 -13.75 -1.50 -2.57
N ASP A 144 -14.16 -1.85 -3.79
CA ASP A 144 -13.67 -1.19 -5.00
C ASP A 144 -14.50 0.05 -5.34
N PHE A 145 -13.83 1.07 -5.88
CA PHE A 145 -14.50 2.22 -6.47
C PHE A 145 -14.80 2.02 -7.96
N LYS A 146 -15.98 2.48 -8.37
CA LYS A 146 -16.28 2.74 -9.77
C LYS A 146 -15.75 4.13 -10.15
N ALA A 147 -15.52 4.34 -11.44
CA ALA A 147 -14.95 5.57 -12.01
C ALA A 147 -15.68 6.90 -11.70
N ALA A 148 -16.85 6.89 -11.05
CA ALA A 148 -17.59 8.10 -10.71
C ALA A 148 -17.23 8.70 -9.33
N ILE A 149 -16.45 7.99 -8.50
CA ILE A 149 -15.94 8.52 -7.24
C ILE A 149 -14.85 9.54 -7.54
N ASN A 150 -14.93 10.71 -6.89
CA ASN A 150 -13.91 11.76 -6.93
C ASN A 150 -13.19 11.83 -5.59
N PRO A 151 -12.03 12.52 -5.52
CA PRO A 151 -11.39 12.81 -4.25
C PRO A 151 -12.32 13.55 -3.28
N GLY A 152 -12.09 13.33 -1.99
CA GLY A 152 -12.93 13.87 -0.93
C GLY A 152 -13.09 12.90 0.23
N THR A 153 -13.92 13.27 1.21
CA THR A 153 -14.11 12.47 2.42
C THR A 153 -15.56 12.00 2.57
N PHE A 154 -15.75 10.75 3.00
CA PHE A 154 -17.04 10.20 3.42
C PHE A 154 -16.86 9.28 4.63
N CYS A 155 -17.94 8.86 5.25
CA CYS A 155 -17.89 7.92 6.37
C CYS A 155 -18.69 6.66 6.08
N TYR A 156 -18.40 5.59 6.79
CA TYR A 156 -19.19 4.37 6.75
C TYR A 156 -19.35 3.78 8.14
N VAL A 157 -20.41 3.00 8.30
CA VAL A 157 -20.74 2.30 9.54
C VAL A 157 -20.84 0.81 9.26
N VAL A 158 -20.19 0.02 10.11
CA VAL A 158 -20.26 -1.44 10.08
C VAL A 158 -20.96 -1.96 11.33
N SER A 159 -21.82 -2.96 11.15
CA SER A 159 -22.30 -3.85 12.20
C SER A 159 -22.11 -5.29 11.75
N VAL A 160 -21.85 -6.23 12.66
CA VAL A 160 -21.75 -7.66 12.34
C VAL A 160 -22.92 -8.44 12.92
N PHE A 161 -23.23 -9.60 12.34
CA PHE A 161 -24.28 -10.48 12.85
C PHE A 161 -23.92 -11.97 12.80
N ASP A 162 -24.53 -12.73 13.72
CA ASP A 162 -24.38 -14.19 13.81
C ASP A 162 -25.56 -14.95 13.18
N ALA A 163 -25.47 -16.28 13.17
CA ALA A 163 -26.51 -17.15 12.61
C ALA A 163 -27.83 -17.16 13.41
N SER A 164 -27.85 -16.61 14.62
CA SER A 164 -29.05 -16.49 15.45
C SER A 164 -29.77 -15.16 15.22
N GLY A 165 -29.23 -14.28 14.37
CA GLY A 165 -29.76 -12.94 14.12
C GLY A 165 -29.34 -11.92 15.18
N ASN A 166 -28.32 -12.22 15.98
CA ASN A 166 -27.76 -11.25 16.92
C ASN A 166 -26.88 -10.26 16.18
N THR A 167 -26.94 -8.99 16.57
CA THR A 167 -26.31 -7.86 15.87
C THR A 167 -25.46 -7.04 16.83
N SER A 168 -24.29 -6.60 16.38
CA SER A 168 -23.39 -5.77 17.18
C SER A 168 -23.85 -4.31 17.22
N ALA A 169 -23.32 -3.56 18.19
CA ALA A 169 -23.30 -2.10 18.09
C ALA A 169 -22.54 -1.66 16.81
N PRO A 170 -22.99 -0.58 16.14
CA PRO A 170 -22.32 -0.04 14.95
C PRO A 170 -20.96 0.60 15.29
N GLN A 171 -20.00 0.48 14.38
CA GLN A 171 -18.73 1.21 14.44
C GLN A 171 -18.51 2.02 13.18
N GLU A 172 -18.13 3.28 13.37
CA GLU A 172 -17.91 4.27 12.31
C GLU A 172 -16.43 4.52 12.03
N VAL A 173 -16.12 4.71 10.75
CA VAL A 173 -14.83 5.15 10.20
C VAL A 173 -15.10 6.14 9.07
N CYS A 174 -14.27 7.17 8.97
CA CYS A 174 -14.26 8.09 7.84
C CYS A 174 -13.02 7.84 6.98
N ILE A 175 -13.21 7.92 5.67
CA ILE A 175 -12.20 7.63 4.64
C ILE A 175 -12.04 8.86 3.78
N THR A 176 -10.78 9.22 3.56
CA THR A 176 -10.39 10.24 2.58
C THR A 176 -9.93 9.55 1.30
N VAL A 177 -10.70 9.76 0.22
CA VAL A 177 -10.33 9.40 -1.13
C VAL A 177 -9.29 10.39 -1.63
N GLN A 178 -8.09 9.88 -1.86
CA GLN A 178 -6.93 10.69 -2.22
C GLN A 178 -7.02 11.21 -3.65
N SER A 179 -6.55 12.43 -3.87
CA SER A 179 -6.24 12.95 -5.18
C SER A 179 -4.91 12.38 -5.66
N TRP A 180 -4.74 12.27 -6.98
CA TRP A 180 -3.41 12.00 -7.51
C TRP A 180 -2.53 13.24 -7.32
N GLY A 181 -1.29 13.06 -6.88
CA GLY A 181 -0.42 14.15 -6.47
C GLY A 181 -0.56 14.51 -4.99
N GLY A 182 -0.56 15.82 -4.66
CA GLY A 182 -0.81 16.31 -3.31
C GLY A 182 0.42 16.83 -2.53
N ASN A 183 1.63 16.75 -3.10
CA ASN A 183 2.82 17.40 -2.54
C ASN A 183 3.85 17.75 -3.64
N ASP A 184 3.93 19.04 -3.99
CA ASP A 184 4.81 19.55 -5.05
C ASP A 184 6.31 19.35 -4.76
N ASP A 185 6.71 19.24 -3.49
CA ASP A 185 8.13 19.02 -3.15
C ASP A 185 8.60 17.65 -3.64
N LEU A 186 7.71 16.65 -3.65
CA LEU A 186 7.99 15.29 -4.14
C LEU A 186 8.19 15.23 -5.65
N VAL A 187 7.65 16.19 -6.40
CA VAL A 187 7.76 16.20 -7.86
C VAL A 187 9.21 16.39 -8.29
N GLY A 188 9.70 15.47 -9.11
CA GLY A 188 11.06 15.52 -9.64
C GLY A 188 11.63 14.16 -10.00
N ASN A 189 12.92 14.16 -10.32
CA ASN A 189 13.70 12.97 -10.58
C ASN A 189 14.62 12.72 -9.38
N TRP A 190 14.50 11.54 -8.79
CA TRP A 190 15.18 11.13 -7.59
C TRP A 190 16.14 9.99 -7.93
N ASN A 191 17.41 10.13 -7.54
CA ASN A 191 18.39 9.05 -7.68
C ASN A 191 18.70 8.47 -6.31
N PHE A 192 18.56 7.16 -6.17
CA PHE A 192 18.94 6.45 -4.97
C PHE A 192 20.42 6.64 -4.67
N THR A 193 20.72 6.97 -3.43
CA THR A 193 22.10 7.21 -2.95
C THR A 193 22.54 6.17 -1.94
N LYS A 194 21.67 5.78 -1.01
CA LYS A 194 22.01 4.80 0.02
C LYS A 194 20.78 4.13 0.63
N LEU A 195 21.01 2.93 1.15
CA LEU A 195 20.12 2.18 2.02
C LEU A 195 20.69 2.19 3.44
N GLN A 196 19.85 2.45 4.43
CA GLN A 196 20.20 2.36 5.85
C GLN A 196 19.26 1.38 6.56
N GLY A 197 19.81 0.25 7.01
CA GLY A 197 19.09 -0.71 7.85
C GLY A 197 19.24 -0.40 9.35
N ASN A 198 18.47 -1.10 10.18
CA ASN A 198 18.46 -0.98 11.66
C ASN A 198 19.86 -1.03 12.33
N ASP A 199 20.80 -1.78 11.76
CA ASP A 199 22.12 -2.03 12.36
C ASP A 199 23.18 -0.99 11.92
N THR A 200 22.77 0.24 11.57
CA THR A 200 23.66 1.36 11.15
C THR A 200 24.52 1.09 9.91
N THR A 201 24.28 -0.01 9.20
CA THR A 201 25.03 -0.34 7.98
C THR A 201 24.50 0.53 6.84
N VAL A 202 25.26 1.57 6.51
CA VAL A 202 25.05 2.34 5.28
C VAL A 202 25.55 1.50 4.11
N VAL A 203 24.62 1.10 3.26
CA VAL A 203 24.91 0.42 2.01
C VAL A 203 24.74 1.43 0.87
N ASP A 204 25.86 1.79 0.25
CA ASP A 204 25.89 2.46 -1.06
C ASP A 204 25.66 1.40 -2.16
N THR A 205 25.32 1.85 -3.36
CA THR A 205 25.00 1.14 -4.63
C THR A 205 25.93 -0.01 -5.06
N ALA A 206 26.93 -0.37 -4.26
CA ALA A 206 27.93 -1.40 -4.55
C ALA A 206 28.17 -2.40 -3.41
N ARG A 207 27.42 -2.36 -2.29
CA ARG A 207 27.54 -3.38 -1.23
C ARG A 207 26.29 -4.23 -1.13
N CYS A 208 26.46 -5.39 -0.49
CA CYS A 208 25.39 -6.32 -0.27
C CYS A 208 24.32 -5.71 0.64
N ASN A 209 23.16 -5.35 0.06
CA ASN A 209 22.00 -4.77 0.72
C ASN A 209 21.38 -5.76 1.73
N SER A 210 21.41 -7.05 1.42
CA SER A 210 20.89 -8.12 2.27
C SER A 210 21.81 -9.33 2.21
N LEU A 211 22.27 -9.82 3.36
CA LEU A 211 23.05 -11.05 3.50
C LEU A 211 22.22 -12.09 4.24
N ILE A 212 21.48 -12.92 3.50
CA ILE A 212 20.83 -14.08 4.08
C ILE A 212 21.87 -15.21 4.10
N LYS A 213 22.22 -15.66 5.32
CA LYS A 213 23.13 -16.78 5.53
C LYS A 213 22.36 -17.98 6.02
N LYS A 214 22.21 -18.98 5.17
CA LYS A 214 21.58 -20.25 5.52
C LYS A 214 22.61 -21.37 5.48
N LEU A 215 22.52 -22.28 6.44
CA LEU A 215 23.25 -23.55 6.35
C LEU A 215 22.43 -24.49 5.48
N ASP A 216 23.05 -25.03 4.44
CA ASP A 216 22.44 -26.02 3.56
C ASP A 216 23.36 -27.23 3.37
N THR A 217 22.81 -28.33 2.87
CA THR A 217 23.57 -29.55 2.57
C THR A 217 23.70 -29.73 1.07
N LEU A 218 24.93 -29.60 0.57
CA LEU A 218 25.28 -29.84 -0.83
C LEU A 218 25.63 -31.32 -1.05
N SER A 219 24.84 -32.01 -1.85
CA SER A 219 25.10 -33.39 -2.29
C SER A 219 26.06 -33.42 -3.48
N CYS A 220 27.34 -33.74 -3.26
CA CYS A 220 28.36 -33.72 -4.32
C CYS A 220 28.28 -34.95 -5.26
N LEU A 221 28.78 -34.82 -6.50
CA LEU A 221 28.75 -35.90 -7.50
C LEU A 221 29.42 -37.22 -7.06
N LYS A 222 30.40 -37.17 -6.15
CA LYS A 222 31.08 -38.35 -5.60
C LYS A 222 30.34 -39.03 -4.45
N GLY A 223 29.06 -38.69 -4.22
CA GLY A 223 28.23 -39.28 -3.17
C GLY A 223 28.53 -38.77 -1.76
N THR A 224 29.36 -37.72 -1.64
CA THR A 224 29.65 -37.07 -0.36
C THR A 224 28.74 -35.87 -0.16
N ASN A 225 28.20 -35.70 1.04
CA ASN A 225 27.45 -34.50 1.42
C ASN A 225 28.35 -33.52 2.16
N LYS A 226 28.17 -32.23 1.90
CA LYS A 226 28.93 -31.16 2.55
C LYS A 226 27.98 -30.07 3.03
N VAL A 227 28.11 -29.69 4.30
CA VAL A 227 27.42 -28.51 4.82
C VAL A 227 28.06 -27.27 4.20
N ILE A 228 27.25 -26.45 3.54
CA ILE A 228 27.67 -25.17 2.95
C ILE A 228 26.96 -24.03 3.67
N LYS A 229 27.57 -22.85 3.57
CA LYS A 229 26.89 -21.58 3.85
C LYS A 229 26.41 -21.05 2.51
N GLU A 230 25.11 -21.05 2.33
CA GLU A 230 24.47 -20.31 1.26
C GLU A 230 24.46 -18.85 1.67
N GLU A 231 25.06 -18.00 0.84
CA GLU A 231 25.04 -16.55 1.01
C GLU A 231 24.26 -15.98 -0.18
N TYR A 232 23.05 -15.51 0.09
CA TYR A 232 22.28 -14.72 -0.87
C TYR A 232 22.65 -13.26 -0.66
N CYS A 233 23.03 -12.59 -1.74
CA CYS A 233 23.43 -11.20 -1.71
C CYS A 233 22.70 -10.39 -2.78
N TYR A 234 22.01 -9.35 -2.34
CA TYR A 234 21.28 -8.42 -3.20
C TYR A 234 22.04 -7.09 -3.29
N ILE A 235 22.21 -6.52 -4.48
CA ILE A 235 22.90 -5.24 -4.69
C ILE A 235 22.06 -4.39 -5.65
N THR A 236 21.63 -3.22 -5.19
CA THR A 236 20.95 -2.23 -6.04
C THR A 236 21.97 -1.34 -6.71
N ASN A 237 22.23 -1.61 -8.00
CA ASN A 237 23.22 -0.86 -8.78
C ASN A 237 22.72 0.55 -9.11
N SER A 238 21.41 0.68 -9.36
CA SER A 238 20.76 1.97 -9.54
C SER A 238 19.29 1.86 -9.22
N PHE A 239 18.73 2.90 -8.61
CA PHE A 239 17.28 3.05 -8.48
C PHE A 239 16.95 4.52 -8.79
N LYS A 240 16.21 4.73 -9.88
CA LYS A 240 15.70 6.04 -10.29
C LYS A 240 14.20 6.09 -10.03
N PHE A 241 13.73 7.17 -9.46
CA PHE A 241 12.32 7.37 -9.16
C PHE A 241 11.88 8.74 -9.65
N THR A 242 10.88 8.77 -10.52
CA THR A 242 10.32 9.98 -11.11
C THR A 242 8.89 10.14 -10.64
N ILE A 243 8.59 11.29 -10.05
CA ILE A 243 7.27 11.68 -9.58
C ILE A 243 6.85 12.91 -10.40
N ASN A 244 5.74 12.81 -11.13
CA ASN A 244 5.26 13.86 -12.02
C ASN A 244 4.12 14.65 -11.39
N THR A 245 3.97 15.92 -11.80
CA THR A 245 2.88 16.82 -11.37
C THR A 245 1.49 16.34 -11.78
N ASP A 246 1.38 15.48 -12.79
CA ASP A 246 0.11 14.97 -13.29
C ASP A 246 -0.42 13.76 -12.51
N GLY A 247 0.21 13.44 -11.38
CA GLY A 247 -0.15 12.29 -10.55
C GLY A 247 0.46 10.97 -11.00
N THR A 248 1.26 10.95 -12.08
CA THR A 248 1.94 9.72 -12.52
C THR A 248 3.31 9.55 -11.90
N TYR A 249 3.76 8.30 -11.75
CA TYR A 249 5.13 7.97 -11.38
C TYR A 249 5.75 6.94 -12.32
N VAL A 250 7.08 6.93 -12.34
CA VAL A 250 7.89 5.87 -12.93
C VAL A 250 9.05 5.58 -12.00
N TYR A 251 9.29 4.31 -11.67
CA TYR A 251 10.57 3.93 -11.08
C TYR A 251 11.25 2.80 -11.85
N GLU A 252 12.58 2.85 -11.85
CA GLU A 252 13.46 1.94 -12.55
C GLU A 252 14.54 1.46 -11.57
N ILE A 253 14.66 0.15 -11.40
CA ILE A 253 15.63 -0.50 -10.54
C ILE A 253 16.50 -1.42 -11.40
N ASN A 254 17.81 -1.36 -11.19
CA ASN A 254 18.77 -2.30 -11.78
C ASN A 254 19.51 -2.99 -10.64
N ASP A 255 19.30 -4.29 -10.51
CA ASP A 255 19.82 -5.09 -9.42
C ASP A 255 20.81 -6.15 -9.90
N THR A 256 21.72 -6.51 -9.01
CA THR A 256 22.60 -7.66 -9.14
C THR A 256 22.37 -8.59 -7.96
N TYR A 257 22.03 -9.84 -8.26
CA TYR A 257 21.92 -10.91 -7.28
C TYR A 257 23.15 -11.78 -7.34
N LYS A 258 23.80 -12.00 -6.21
CA LYS A 258 24.82 -13.02 -6.07
C LYS A 258 24.25 -14.19 -5.30
N ILE A 259 24.04 -15.28 -6.02
CA ILE A 259 23.34 -16.47 -5.54
C ILE A 259 24.20 -17.72 -5.72
N LEU A 260 23.83 -18.80 -5.05
CA LEU A 260 24.52 -20.09 -5.19
C LEU A 260 24.26 -20.68 -6.58
N ASP A 261 25.33 -20.98 -7.32
CA ASP A 261 25.23 -21.85 -8.49
C ASP A 261 25.21 -23.30 -8.01
N TYR A 262 24.02 -23.86 -7.82
CA TYR A 262 23.87 -25.23 -7.34
C TYR A 262 24.56 -26.27 -8.23
N SER A 263 24.55 -26.08 -9.55
CA SER A 263 25.15 -27.05 -10.48
C SER A 263 26.66 -27.00 -10.38
N ALA A 264 27.27 -25.82 -10.55
CA ALA A 264 28.71 -25.67 -10.45
C ALA A 264 29.24 -26.00 -9.05
N SER A 265 28.47 -25.67 -8.01
CA SER A 265 28.81 -26.00 -6.63
C SER A 265 28.85 -27.51 -6.41
N ARG A 266 27.83 -28.23 -6.89
CA ARG A 266 27.74 -29.70 -6.82
C ARG A 266 28.92 -30.37 -7.50
N ASP A 267 29.29 -29.90 -8.69
CA ASP A 267 30.34 -30.48 -9.50
C ASP A 267 31.73 -30.24 -8.87
N ALA A 268 31.94 -29.05 -8.29
CA ALA A 268 33.18 -28.69 -7.60
C ALA A 268 33.24 -29.14 -6.13
N CYS A 269 32.14 -29.62 -5.56
CA CYS A 269 31.96 -29.94 -4.14
C CYS A 269 32.40 -28.81 -3.17
N LYS A 270 32.12 -27.56 -3.57
CA LYS A 270 32.38 -26.34 -2.81
C LYS A 270 31.39 -25.26 -3.26
N THR A 271 31.18 -24.23 -2.45
CA THR A 271 30.36 -23.07 -2.83
C THR A 271 30.96 -22.39 -4.06
N VAL A 272 30.16 -22.33 -5.12
CA VAL A 272 30.38 -21.54 -6.33
C VAL A 272 29.15 -20.65 -6.47
N ASN A 273 29.37 -19.35 -6.56
CA ASN A 273 28.27 -18.39 -6.73
C ASN A 273 28.26 -17.92 -8.17
N LYS A 274 27.07 -17.57 -8.64
CA LYS A 274 26.86 -16.82 -9.89
C LYS A 274 26.26 -15.46 -9.58
N GLU A 275 26.40 -14.56 -10.53
CA GLU A 275 25.75 -13.25 -10.50
C GLU A 275 24.65 -13.26 -11.55
N GLU A 276 23.46 -12.87 -11.15
CA GLU A 276 22.31 -12.64 -12.02
C GLU A 276 21.97 -11.16 -11.97
N LYS A 277 21.44 -10.62 -13.06
CA LYS A 277 21.01 -9.23 -13.15
C LYS A 277 19.52 -9.17 -13.43
N GLU A 278 18.88 -8.17 -12.87
CA GLU A 278 17.49 -7.85 -13.15
C GLU A 278 17.34 -6.36 -13.37
N HIS A 279 16.53 -6.02 -14.36
CA HIS A 279 16.03 -4.68 -14.57
C HIS A 279 14.53 -4.70 -14.35
N TYR A 280 14.06 -3.83 -13.47
CA TYR A 280 12.65 -3.71 -13.16
C TYR A 280 12.17 -2.28 -13.36
N LEU A 281 11.03 -2.13 -14.05
CA LEU A 281 10.39 -0.86 -14.35
C LEU A 281 8.93 -0.92 -13.90
N SER A 282 8.52 0.01 -13.05
CA SER A 282 7.13 0.19 -12.60
C SER A 282 6.61 1.55 -13.02
N LYS A 283 5.35 1.57 -13.45
CA LYS A 283 4.61 2.78 -13.81
C LYS A 283 3.22 2.75 -13.19
N GLY A 284 2.77 3.92 -12.76
CA GLY A 284 1.48 4.01 -12.11
C GLY A 284 1.08 5.42 -11.76
N GLN A 285 0.16 5.51 -10.80
CA GLN A 285 -0.32 6.75 -10.20
C GLN A 285 0.22 6.88 -8.78
N TRP A 286 0.40 8.10 -8.30
CA TRP A 286 0.81 8.38 -6.93
C TRP A 286 -0.11 9.39 -6.26
N ALA A 287 -0.27 9.26 -4.95
CA ALA A 287 -0.99 10.20 -4.09
C ALA A 287 -0.19 10.45 -2.80
N TYR A 288 -0.41 11.59 -2.17
CA TYR A 288 0.22 11.95 -0.90
C TYR A 288 -0.81 12.12 0.20
N ASP A 289 -0.79 11.19 1.16
CA ASP A 289 -1.61 11.26 2.36
C ASP A 289 -0.96 12.24 3.34
N GLN A 290 -1.50 13.45 3.41
CA GLN A 290 -1.00 14.53 4.27
C GLN A 290 -1.15 14.22 5.75
N THR A 291 -2.18 13.46 6.13
CA THR A 291 -2.45 13.12 7.53
C THR A 291 -1.39 12.18 8.06
N ASN A 292 -1.03 11.17 7.27
CA ASN A 292 -0.04 10.15 7.64
C ASN A 292 1.37 10.45 7.17
N THR A 293 1.55 11.47 6.30
CA THR A 293 2.80 11.79 5.58
C THR A 293 3.33 10.62 4.74
N ASP A 294 2.39 9.84 4.19
CA ASP A 294 2.66 8.63 3.40
C ASP A 294 2.53 8.94 1.90
N ILE A 295 3.41 8.38 1.07
CA ILE A 295 3.26 8.29 -0.38
C ILE A 295 2.55 6.99 -0.70
N ILE A 296 1.50 7.07 -1.49
CA ILE A 296 0.76 5.90 -1.97
C ILE A 296 1.07 5.75 -3.45
N LEU A 297 1.66 4.61 -3.84
CA LEU A 297 1.92 4.24 -5.23
C LEU A 297 0.93 3.17 -5.67
N VAL A 298 0.31 3.38 -6.82
CA VAL A 298 -0.63 2.45 -7.43
C VAL A 298 -0.03 1.97 -8.74
N GLU A 299 0.51 0.75 -8.74
CA GLU A 299 1.16 0.14 -9.88
C GLU A 299 0.13 -0.36 -10.90
N LEU A 300 0.25 0.15 -12.13
CA LEU A 300 -0.62 -0.21 -13.25
C LEU A 300 0.10 -1.02 -14.32
N GLU A 301 1.41 -0.82 -14.46
CA GLU A 301 2.27 -1.54 -15.40
C GLU A 301 3.62 -1.85 -14.75
N ALA A 302 4.07 -3.09 -14.87
CA ALA A 302 5.40 -3.52 -14.49
C ALA A 302 6.07 -4.33 -15.60
N VAL A 303 7.38 -4.13 -15.74
CA VAL A 303 8.24 -4.86 -16.67
C VAL A 303 9.47 -5.33 -15.92
N SER A 304 9.73 -6.64 -15.93
CA SER A 304 10.99 -7.23 -15.46
C SER A 304 11.75 -7.79 -16.67
N ILE A 305 13.05 -7.51 -16.74
CA ILE A 305 13.97 -8.01 -17.77
C ILE A 305 15.11 -8.75 -17.06
N ASP A 306 15.29 -10.03 -17.39
CA ASP A 306 16.33 -10.87 -16.80
C ASP A 306 17.71 -10.66 -17.46
N GLU A 307 18.72 -11.38 -16.98
CA GLU A 307 20.09 -11.32 -17.51
C GLU A 307 20.24 -11.75 -18.98
N ASN A 308 19.27 -12.52 -19.50
CA ASN A 308 19.24 -12.99 -20.88
C ASN A 308 18.49 -12.01 -21.80
N GLY A 309 17.87 -10.97 -21.24
CA GLY A 309 17.03 -10.02 -21.97
C GLY A 309 15.60 -10.52 -22.19
N GLU A 310 15.16 -11.56 -21.46
CA GLU A 310 13.78 -12.03 -21.50
C GLU A 310 12.89 -11.06 -20.70
N GLU A 311 11.83 -10.57 -21.34
CA GLU A 311 10.90 -9.59 -20.77
C GLU A 311 9.63 -10.27 -20.24
N THR A 312 9.28 -9.97 -19.00
CA THR A 312 7.96 -10.27 -18.42
C THR A 312 7.22 -8.98 -18.13
N LYS A 313 6.04 -8.84 -18.74
CA LYS A 313 5.18 -7.66 -18.57
C LYS A 313 3.90 -8.01 -17.80
N LYS A 314 3.53 -7.14 -16.88
CA LYS A 314 2.28 -7.21 -16.12
C LYS A 314 1.53 -5.89 -16.26
N THR A 315 0.21 -5.98 -16.45
CA THR A 315 -0.69 -4.82 -16.48
C THR A 315 -1.89 -5.11 -15.62
N HIS A 316 -2.31 -4.13 -14.83
CA HIS A 316 -3.42 -4.24 -13.90
C HIS A 316 -4.65 -3.51 -14.44
N ALA A 317 -5.82 -4.13 -14.30
CA ALA A 317 -7.10 -3.44 -14.50
C ALA A 317 -7.46 -2.63 -13.23
N ASN A 318 -8.50 -1.80 -13.32
CA ASN A 318 -9.05 -1.11 -12.14
C ASN A 318 -9.54 -2.12 -11.09
N GLY A 319 -9.27 -1.87 -9.80
CA GLY A 319 -9.55 -2.80 -8.69
C GLY A 319 -8.60 -3.99 -8.58
N GLU A 320 -7.57 -4.04 -9.42
CA GLU A 320 -6.54 -5.09 -9.40
C GLU A 320 -5.12 -4.54 -9.24
N ALA A 321 -4.98 -3.23 -9.03
CA ALA A 321 -3.67 -2.57 -8.98
C ALA A 321 -2.89 -2.98 -7.72
N GLU A 322 -1.56 -3.00 -7.80
CA GLU A 322 -0.74 -3.20 -6.60
C GLU A 322 -0.56 -1.85 -5.91
N VAL A 323 -0.98 -1.77 -4.65
CA VAL A 323 -0.90 -0.53 -3.86
C VAL A 323 0.23 -0.64 -2.84
N THR A 324 1.19 0.26 -2.94
CA THR A 324 2.32 0.37 -2.02
C THR A 324 2.21 1.67 -1.23
N VAL A 325 2.23 1.58 0.10
CA VAL A 325 2.21 2.74 1.00
C VAL A 325 3.58 2.91 1.64
N LEU A 326 4.25 4.01 1.32
CA LEU A 326 5.61 4.33 1.75
C LEU A 326 5.58 5.52 2.69
N LYS A 327 6.10 5.33 3.91
CA LYS A 327 6.36 6.46 4.80
C LYS A 327 7.43 7.34 4.18
N SER A 328 7.20 8.64 4.11
CA SER A 328 8.10 9.56 3.45
C SER A 328 8.57 10.67 4.39
N ASN A 329 9.79 11.12 4.17
CA ASN A 329 10.27 12.39 4.70
C ASN A 329 11.00 13.10 3.56
N ILE A 330 10.64 14.36 3.30
CA ILE A 330 11.21 15.13 2.21
C ILE A 330 11.75 16.46 2.70
N THR A 331 12.92 16.80 2.17
CA THR A 331 13.49 18.15 2.13
C THR A 331 13.66 18.57 0.67
N SER A 332 14.04 19.82 0.39
CA SER A 332 14.16 20.34 -0.98
C SER A 332 14.93 19.42 -1.94
N ASP A 333 15.98 18.75 -1.44
CA ASP A 333 16.92 18.00 -2.25
C ASP A 333 17.05 16.52 -1.86
N VAL A 334 16.41 16.08 -0.76
CA VAL A 334 16.52 14.71 -0.26
C VAL A 334 15.14 14.13 0.05
N LEU A 335 14.88 12.96 -0.52
CA LEU A 335 13.73 12.11 -0.23
C LEU A 335 14.19 10.87 0.55
N THR A 336 13.56 10.62 1.68
CA THR A 336 13.74 9.39 2.46
C THR A 336 12.45 8.59 2.43
N LEU A 337 12.53 7.34 2.00
CA LEU A 337 11.42 6.38 2.03
C LEU A 337 11.69 5.33 3.10
N LEU A 338 10.76 5.17 4.03
CA LEU A 338 10.81 4.18 5.08
C LEU A 338 9.97 2.97 4.65
N GLU A 339 10.64 1.86 4.43
CA GLU A 339 9.99 0.59 4.15
C GLU A 339 9.71 -0.12 5.48
N ASP A 340 8.42 -0.17 5.85
CA ASP A 340 7.93 -1.06 6.88
C ASP A 340 7.49 -2.37 6.21
N GLN A 341 8.31 -3.42 6.35
CA GLN A 341 8.05 -4.76 5.82
C GLN A 341 6.69 -5.35 6.24
N LYS A 342 5.99 -4.75 7.24
CA LYS A 342 4.62 -5.14 7.63
C LYS A 342 3.51 -4.66 6.68
N LYS A 343 3.78 -3.70 5.79
CA LYS A 343 2.76 -3.04 4.93
C LYS A 343 2.72 -3.53 3.48
N TRP A 344 3.52 -4.54 3.08
CA TRP A 344 3.32 -5.29 1.83
C TRP A 344 2.10 -6.22 1.94
N VAL A 345 0.93 -5.65 2.18
CA VAL A 345 -0.34 -6.34 2.08
C VAL A 345 -1.30 -5.37 1.42
N LEU A 346 -1.30 -5.37 0.09
CA LEU A 346 -2.46 -5.18 -0.76
C LEU A 346 -2.10 -5.71 -2.16
N ARG A 347 -2.51 -6.97 -2.38
CA ARG A 347 -2.59 -7.74 -3.63
C ARG A 347 -1.35 -7.79 -4.55
N GLY A 348 -0.60 -8.89 -4.44
CA GLY A 348 0.39 -9.30 -5.44
C GLY A 348 1.10 -10.58 -5.00
N ARG A 349 0.90 -11.67 -5.73
CA ARG A 349 1.39 -13.00 -5.39
C ARG A 349 2.88 -13.12 -5.78
N GLN A 350 3.81 -13.24 -4.82
CA GLN A 350 4.97 -14.12 -4.98
C GLN A 350 5.65 -14.50 -3.65
N GLU A 351 6.26 -15.68 -3.71
CA GLU A 351 6.66 -16.56 -2.63
C GLU A 351 7.90 -16.04 -1.88
N TRP A 352 7.71 -15.51 -0.68
CA TRP A 352 8.75 -15.62 0.34
C TRP A 352 8.34 -16.71 1.32
N GLN A 353 9.05 -17.84 1.25
CA GLN A 353 8.99 -18.87 2.27
C GLN A 353 9.18 -18.20 3.63
N SER A 354 8.30 -18.52 4.58
CA SER A 354 8.33 -17.99 5.94
C SER A 354 9.70 -18.22 6.58
N LEU A 355 10.59 -17.23 6.49
CA LEU A 355 11.78 -17.15 7.32
C LEU A 355 11.29 -16.67 8.69
N GLY A 356 11.31 -17.58 9.67
CA GLY A 356 10.75 -17.34 10.99
C GLY A 356 11.33 -16.10 11.68
N ASN A 357 10.50 -15.45 12.51
CA ASN A 357 10.84 -14.34 13.43
C ASN A 357 12.04 -13.48 13.00
N ILE A 358 11.93 -12.84 11.84
CA ILE A 358 12.83 -11.73 11.50
C ILE A 358 12.38 -10.56 12.37
N SER A 359 13.27 -10.06 13.23
CA SER A 359 13.10 -8.78 13.92
C SER A 359 12.72 -7.71 12.90
N GLU A 360 11.72 -6.86 13.19
CA GLU A 360 11.23 -5.78 12.32
C GLU A 360 12.37 -4.99 11.66
N ILE A 361 12.77 -5.36 10.44
CA ILE A 361 13.79 -4.65 9.67
C ILE A 361 13.12 -3.40 9.13
N LYS A 362 13.56 -2.23 9.59
CA LYS A 362 13.21 -0.95 8.97
C LYS A 362 14.35 -0.60 8.04
N ASN A 363 14.02 -0.47 6.78
CA ASN A 363 14.94 -0.04 5.74
C ASN A 363 14.59 1.40 5.39
N GLU A 364 15.59 2.27 5.40
CA GLU A 364 15.45 3.65 4.94
C GLU A 364 16.20 3.82 3.62
N TYR A 365 15.48 4.18 2.57
CA TYR A 365 16.03 4.46 1.24
C TYR A 365 16.18 5.96 1.10
N TYR A 366 17.37 6.42 0.72
CA TYR A 366 17.67 7.82 0.51
C TYR A 366 17.84 8.10 -0.96
N PHE A 367 17.27 9.21 -1.40
CA PHE A 367 17.37 9.69 -2.77
C PHE A 367 17.71 11.17 -2.79
N ASP A 368 18.56 11.56 -3.75
CA ASP A 368 18.88 12.95 -4.01
C ASP A 368 18.14 13.42 -5.27
N LYS A 369 17.61 14.64 -5.22
CA LYS A 369 16.92 15.28 -6.35
C LYS A 369 17.94 15.64 -7.43
N LYS A 370 17.60 15.38 -8.70
CA LYS A 370 18.45 15.65 -9.86
C LYS A 370 18.18 17.01 -10.50
#